data_AF-A0A924WCQ2-F1
#
_entry.id   AF-A0A924WCQ2-F1
#
_cell.length_a   1.000
_cell.length_b   1.000
_cell.length_c   1.000
_cell.angle_alpha   90.00
_cell.angle_beta   90.00
_cell.angle_gamma   90.00
#
_symmetry.space_group_name_H-M   'P 1'
#
loop_
_entity.id
_entity.type
_entity.pdbx_description
1 polymer ?
#
loop_
_entity_poly.entity_id
_entity_poly.type
_entity_poly.pdbx_seq_one_letter_code
_entity_poly.pdbx_strand_id
1 'polypeptide(L)'
;MRLLLLLVLLLPSCAVFKSRDTRTALKIKREVSHSTVFTKAFTGFTLLDPATGKTLTDFNGDHYFTPASNTKILTLATCLEVLGDSIPGLKTTSYKDGEETINYLKPTGDPTFLHPFFKAWQPIFYFLVNCNGPTTLDLDNFQDTRLGPGWAWDDYNEDYSAERSAMPIFGNVMTVQKKDSNWLLYPFNDFDKWGWNLYQPGTSKDIPGYNGPLRSAESNAIYIPVNDTFPDGFSKDIPFRTAAFVLHDMLRDTTQKSNISTSSTFTQEEESEAKELIPGNLNWQTLYSSPIDTVLRRMMHQSDNFIAEQMLLVCAGMKFDLLKQDTMIKWMLDSTLTTLPQRPRWVDGSGLSRYNLMTPQSIAQVLLKLWEEQPHERVLSFFPAAGVSGTVSDYYVGKDKIPFVFAKTGGMGGVQCLSGYLLCKSGKVLIFSFMHNNFLGSSKPLKEEMQRLLEQMREEF
;
A
#
# COMPACT_ATOMS: atom_id res chain seq x y z
N MET A 1 71.88 -28.79 18.12
CA MET A 1 70.48 -28.42 18.40
C MET A 1 69.82 -28.01 17.10
N ARG A 2 68.93 -28.86 16.56
CA ARG A 2 68.17 -28.57 15.33
C ARG A 2 66.99 -27.66 15.67
N LEU A 3 66.91 -26.51 15.02
CA LEU A 3 65.73 -25.64 15.01
C LEU A 3 64.77 -26.15 13.91
N LEU A 4 63.57 -26.60 14.28
CA LEU A 4 62.52 -26.97 13.34
C LEU A 4 61.64 -25.72 13.11
N LEU A 5 61.66 -25.16 11.91
CA LEU A 5 60.68 -24.15 11.49
C LEU A 5 59.39 -24.86 11.05
N LEU A 6 58.30 -24.63 11.78
CA LEU A 6 56.94 -24.99 11.36
C LEU A 6 56.41 -23.90 10.43
N LEU A 7 56.37 -24.20 9.13
CA LEU A 7 55.67 -23.39 8.14
C LEU A 7 54.17 -23.78 8.17
N VAL A 8 53.33 -22.95 8.77
CA VAL A 8 51.87 -23.10 8.70
C VAL A 8 51.40 -22.54 7.36
N LEU A 9 51.05 -23.43 6.43
CA LEU A 9 50.38 -23.10 5.17
C LEU A 9 48.93 -22.66 5.46
N LEU A 10 48.68 -21.35 5.43
CA LEU A 10 47.33 -20.79 5.35
C LEU A 10 46.79 -21.00 3.92
N LEU A 11 46.02 -22.08 3.72
CA LEU A 11 45.28 -22.30 2.48
C LEU A 11 44.08 -21.33 2.37
N PRO A 12 43.69 -20.91 1.14
CA PRO A 12 42.73 -19.83 0.94
C PRO A 12 41.30 -20.29 1.22
N SER A 13 40.76 -19.86 2.36
CA SER A 13 39.39 -20.11 2.81
C SER A 13 38.31 -19.71 1.77
N CYS A 14 38.53 -18.65 0.98
CA CYS A 14 37.54 -18.11 0.05
C CYS A 14 37.08 -19.08 -1.07
N ALA A 15 37.95 -19.99 -1.55
CA ALA A 15 37.58 -20.91 -2.62
C ALA A 15 36.60 -22.01 -2.14
N VAL A 16 36.73 -22.42 -0.88
CA VAL A 16 35.88 -23.44 -0.27
C VAL A 16 34.47 -22.89 -0.02
N PHE A 17 34.34 -21.66 0.47
CA PHE A 17 33.05 -20.98 0.68
C PHE A 17 32.26 -20.80 -0.62
N LYS A 18 32.91 -20.35 -1.71
CA LYS A 18 32.24 -20.18 -3.02
C LYS A 18 31.71 -21.50 -3.59
N SER A 19 32.39 -22.61 -3.31
CA SER A 19 31.94 -23.97 -3.69
C SER A 19 30.75 -24.48 -2.87
N ARG A 20 30.58 -23.99 -1.63
CA ARG A 20 29.48 -24.36 -0.74
C ARG A 20 28.19 -23.66 -1.14
N ASP A 21 28.21 -22.34 -1.30
CA ASP A 21 27.05 -21.55 -1.73
C ASP A 21 26.48 -22.05 -3.06
N THR A 22 27.36 -22.41 -4.01
CA THR A 22 26.95 -22.98 -5.29
C THR A 22 26.22 -24.32 -5.13
N ARG A 23 26.71 -25.18 -4.23
CA ARG A 23 26.06 -26.47 -3.92
C ARG A 23 24.73 -26.27 -3.21
N THR A 24 24.67 -25.38 -2.23
CA THR A 24 23.43 -25.02 -1.52
C THR A 24 22.40 -24.46 -2.50
N ALA A 25 22.79 -23.53 -3.38
CA ALA A 25 21.91 -22.96 -4.38
C ALA A 25 21.31 -24.03 -5.33
N LEU A 26 22.13 -24.96 -5.82
CA LEU A 26 21.65 -26.09 -6.64
C LEU A 26 20.69 -27.00 -5.88
N LYS A 27 20.96 -27.26 -4.59
CA LYS A 27 20.07 -28.03 -3.71
C LYS A 27 18.71 -27.34 -3.56
N ILE A 28 18.71 -26.05 -3.21
CA ILE A 28 17.47 -25.25 -3.10
C ILE A 28 16.70 -25.24 -4.42
N LYS A 29 17.38 -25.05 -5.56
CA LYS A 29 16.75 -25.10 -6.88
C LYS A 29 15.99 -26.42 -7.10
N ARG A 30 16.65 -27.54 -6.79
CA ARG A 30 16.07 -28.88 -6.94
C ARG A 30 14.87 -29.09 -6.04
N GLU A 31 14.94 -28.63 -4.79
CA GLU A 31 13.83 -28.75 -3.84
C GLU A 31 12.63 -27.92 -4.25
N VAL A 32 12.84 -26.67 -4.71
CA VAL A 32 11.76 -25.84 -5.25
C VAL A 32 11.13 -26.50 -6.48
N SER A 33 11.93 -27.00 -7.42
CA SER A 33 11.41 -27.55 -8.69
C SER A 33 10.72 -28.91 -8.55
N HIS A 34 11.01 -29.67 -7.48
CA HIS A 34 10.43 -31.00 -7.24
C HIS A 34 9.52 -31.06 -6.00
N SER A 35 9.22 -29.93 -5.37
CA SER A 35 8.34 -29.90 -4.21
C SER A 35 6.94 -30.37 -4.60
N THR A 36 6.46 -31.42 -3.93
CA THR A 36 5.10 -31.97 -4.14
C THR A 36 4.00 -30.99 -3.72
N VAL A 37 4.37 -29.93 -2.99
CA VAL A 37 3.49 -28.83 -2.60
C VAL A 37 3.48 -27.75 -3.67
N PHE A 38 4.65 -27.25 -4.09
CA PHE A 38 4.75 -26.17 -5.08
C PHE A 38 4.32 -26.57 -6.48
N THR A 39 4.43 -27.85 -6.85
CA THR A 39 3.96 -28.38 -8.14
C THR A 39 2.43 -28.33 -8.31
N LYS A 40 1.67 -28.07 -7.23
CA LYS A 40 0.21 -27.84 -7.28
C LYS A 40 -0.16 -26.40 -7.65
N ALA A 41 0.82 -25.52 -7.78
CA ALA A 41 0.68 -24.13 -8.20
C ALA A 41 1.60 -23.86 -9.40
N PHE A 42 1.28 -22.84 -10.19
CA PHE A 42 2.30 -22.22 -11.03
C PHE A 42 3.27 -21.48 -10.10
N THR A 43 4.51 -21.95 -10.00
CA THR A 43 5.49 -21.46 -9.02
C THR A 43 6.68 -20.81 -9.71
N GLY A 44 7.06 -19.63 -9.23
CA GLY A 44 8.29 -18.91 -9.54
C GLY A 44 9.10 -18.61 -8.29
N PHE A 45 10.42 -18.71 -8.40
CA PHE A 45 11.35 -18.44 -7.31
C PHE A 45 12.66 -17.85 -7.82
N THR A 46 13.11 -16.78 -7.16
CA THR A 46 14.44 -16.20 -7.35
C THR A 46 15.10 -15.98 -5.99
N LEU A 47 16.40 -16.32 -5.89
CA LEU A 47 17.28 -16.07 -4.76
C LEU A 47 18.51 -15.30 -5.25
N LEU A 48 18.81 -14.18 -4.63
CA LEU A 48 19.88 -13.26 -5.01
C LEU A 48 20.77 -12.93 -3.82
N ASP A 49 22.06 -12.77 -4.07
CA ASP A 49 23.05 -12.28 -3.10
C ASP A 49 23.28 -10.78 -3.30
N PRO A 50 22.74 -9.90 -2.42
CA PRO A 50 22.86 -8.46 -2.57
C PRO A 50 24.30 -7.95 -2.46
N ALA A 51 25.22 -8.69 -1.83
CA ALA A 51 26.62 -8.28 -1.75
C ALA A 51 27.36 -8.40 -3.09
N THR A 52 26.84 -9.22 -4.01
CA THR A 52 27.46 -9.46 -5.33
C THR A 52 26.55 -9.13 -6.51
N GLY A 53 25.28 -8.82 -6.26
CA GLY A 53 24.23 -8.67 -7.27
C GLY A 53 23.88 -9.98 -8.01
N LYS A 54 24.46 -11.12 -7.62
CA LYS A 54 24.34 -12.38 -8.37
C LYS A 54 23.10 -13.16 -7.96
N THR A 55 22.32 -13.59 -8.95
CA THR A 55 21.29 -14.62 -8.77
C THR A 55 21.94 -15.96 -8.43
N LEU A 56 21.65 -16.49 -7.23
CA LEU A 56 22.12 -17.78 -6.74
C LEU A 56 21.23 -18.91 -7.26
N THR A 57 19.92 -18.74 -7.17
CA THR A 57 18.92 -19.73 -7.58
C THR A 57 17.82 -19.06 -8.38
N ASP A 58 17.37 -19.74 -9.44
CA ASP A 58 16.26 -19.30 -10.26
C ASP A 58 15.43 -20.50 -10.75
N PHE A 59 14.11 -20.38 -10.62
CA PHE A 59 13.11 -21.31 -11.12
C PHE A 59 11.89 -20.52 -11.61
N ASN A 60 11.63 -20.50 -12.92
CA ASN A 60 10.61 -19.67 -13.57
C ASN A 60 10.69 -18.19 -13.15
N GLY A 61 11.87 -17.68 -12.82
CA GLY A 61 12.02 -16.33 -12.27
C GLY A 61 11.80 -15.22 -13.30
N ASP A 62 11.81 -15.57 -14.58
CA ASP A 62 11.54 -14.72 -15.74
C ASP A 62 10.07 -14.76 -16.22
N HIS A 63 9.23 -15.59 -15.60
CA HIS A 63 7.82 -15.71 -15.94
C HIS A 63 6.97 -14.71 -15.16
N TYR A 64 5.89 -14.24 -15.78
CA TYR A 64 4.96 -13.30 -15.15
C TYR A 64 3.96 -14.00 -14.23
N PHE A 65 3.75 -13.39 -13.06
CA PHE A 65 2.78 -13.78 -12.06
C PHE A 65 1.93 -12.57 -11.67
N THR A 66 0.70 -12.80 -11.24
CA THR A 66 -0.04 -11.83 -10.45
C THR A 66 0.64 -11.70 -9.08
N PRO A 67 1.21 -10.52 -8.73
CA PRO A 67 2.05 -10.36 -7.54
C PRO A 67 1.25 -10.14 -6.24
N ALA A 68 -0.05 -9.83 -6.35
CA ALA A 68 -0.84 -9.30 -5.25
C ALA A 68 -0.09 -8.13 -4.55
N SER A 69 -0.18 -8.04 -3.22
CA SER A 69 0.45 -6.98 -2.41
C SER A 69 1.99 -6.91 -2.46
N ASN A 70 2.71 -7.81 -3.15
CA ASN A 70 4.12 -7.56 -3.45
C ASN A 70 4.30 -6.36 -4.40
N THR A 71 3.26 -5.94 -5.11
CA THR A 71 3.21 -4.66 -5.85
C THR A 71 3.61 -3.46 -4.98
N LYS A 72 3.28 -3.48 -3.69
CA LYS A 72 3.64 -2.41 -2.74
C LYS A 72 5.15 -2.22 -2.58
N ILE A 73 5.98 -3.19 -2.97
CA ILE A 73 7.44 -3.03 -3.01
C ILE A 73 7.83 -1.99 -4.07
N LEU A 74 7.17 -1.97 -5.23
CA LEU A 74 7.40 -0.94 -6.26
C LEU A 74 6.86 0.41 -5.80
N THR A 75 5.70 0.43 -5.15
CA THR A 75 5.14 1.66 -4.55
C THR A 75 6.08 2.24 -3.49
N LEU A 76 6.62 1.39 -2.61
CA LEU A 76 7.63 1.78 -1.62
C LEU A 76 8.87 2.40 -2.30
N ALA A 77 9.44 1.72 -3.30
CA ALA A 77 10.59 2.23 -4.05
C ALA A 77 10.29 3.57 -4.72
N THR A 78 9.08 3.73 -5.27
CA THR A 78 8.64 4.98 -5.90
C THR A 78 8.55 6.13 -4.91
N CYS A 79 8.01 5.88 -3.72
CA CYS A 79 7.92 6.89 -2.68
C CYS A 79 9.30 7.36 -2.20
N LEU A 80 10.23 6.42 -2.02
CA LEU A 80 11.60 6.73 -1.59
C LEU A 80 12.43 7.42 -2.69
N GLU A 81 12.10 7.21 -3.95
CA GLU A 81 12.72 7.89 -5.11
C GLU A 81 12.20 9.33 -5.28
N VAL A 82 10.90 9.56 -5.03
CA VAL A 82 10.22 10.82 -5.41
C VAL A 82 10.05 11.78 -4.24
N LEU A 83 9.77 11.28 -3.04
CA LEU A 83 9.39 12.09 -1.90
C LEU A 83 10.55 12.31 -0.93
N GLY A 84 10.53 13.45 -0.24
CA GLY A 84 11.43 13.73 0.88
C GLY A 84 10.96 13.09 2.20
N ASP A 85 11.44 13.61 3.32
CA ASP A 85 11.21 13.01 4.65
C ASP A 85 9.77 13.16 5.19
N SER A 86 8.89 13.87 4.50
CA SER A 86 7.51 14.12 4.91
C SER A 86 6.55 14.13 3.72
N ILE A 87 5.30 13.73 3.96
CA ILE A 87 4.25 13.74 2.95
C ILE A 87 3.89 15.20 2.60
N PRO A 88 3.87 15.60 1.32
CA PRO A 88 3.26 16.88 0.94
C PRO A 88 1.76 16.76 1.16
N GLY A 89 1.21 17.44 2.17
CA GLY A 89 -0.15 17.24 2.67
C GLY A 89 -1.21 18.12 1.99
N LEU A 90 -0.85 19.36 1.69
CA LEU A 90 -1.74 20.32 1.04
C LEU A 90 -0.90 21.43 0.38
N LYS A 91 -1.28 21.88 -0.80
CA LYS A 91 -0.76 23.13 -1.36
C LYS A 91 -1.70 24.27 -1.02
N THR A 92 -1.16 25.42 -0.62
CA THR A 92 -1.95 26.58 -0.21
C THR A 92 -1.35 27.87 -0.77
N THR A 93 -2.21 28.84 -1.02
CA THR A 93 -1.88 30.22 -1.39
C THR A 93 -3.04 31.12 -1.02
N SER A 94 -2.77 32.39 -0.78
CA SER A 94 -3.81 33.38 -0.53
C SER A 94 -3.70 34.51 -1.52
N TYR A 95 -4.84 35.03 -1.95
CA TYR A 95 -4.97 36.17 -2.85
C TYR A 95 -5.77 37.27 -2.17
N LYS A 96 -5.38 38.52 -2.34
CA LYS A 96 -6.16 39.67 -1.85
C LYS A 96 -7.08 40.16 -2.96
N ASP A 97 -8.38 40.13 -2.70
CA ASP A 97 -9.39 40.78 -3.52
C ASP A 97 -9.99 41.96 -2.75
N GLY A 98 -9.49 43.17 -3.05
CA GLY A 98 -9.77 44.36 -2.24
C GLY A 98 -9.26 44.21 -0.80
N GLU A 99 -10.18 44.31 0.16
CA GLU A 99 -9.89 44.13 1.59
C GLU A 99 -10.01 42.67 2.05
N GLU A 100 -10.58 41.78 1.22
CA GLU A 100 -10.77 40.37 1.55
C GLU A 100 -9.53 39.55 1.15
N THR A 101 -9.20 38.55 1.96
CA THR A 101 -8.18 37.55 1.64
C THR A 101 -8.87 36.23 1.37
N ILE A 102 -8.77 35.77 0.12
CA ILE A 102 -9.31 34.48 -0.34
C ILE A 102 -8.17 33.46 -0.31
N ASN A 103 -8.45 32.28 0.22
CA ASN A 103 -7.49 31.18 0.31
C ASN A 103 -7.81 30.14 -0.76
N TYR A 104 -6.79 29.70 -1.49
CA TYR A 104 -6.89 28.59 -2.42
C TYR A 104 -6.08 27.41 -1.90
N LEU A 105 -6.72 26.26 -1.87
CA LEU A 105 -6.14 25.02 -1.38
C LEU A 105 -6.16 23.99 -2.50
N LYS A 106 -5.04 23.33 -2.76
CA LYS A 106 -4.94 22.25 -3.74
C LYS A 106 -4.53 20.97 -3.02
N PRO A 107 -5.43 19.98 -2.90
CA PRO A 107 -5.12 18.69 -2.30
C PRO A 107 -4.02 17.93 -3.05
N THR A 108 -3.29 17.09 -2.33
CA THR A 108 -2.13 16.37 -2.84
C THR A 108 -2.31 14.85 -2.84
N GLY A 109 -3.48 14.33 -2.42
CA GLY A 109 -3.73 12.91 -2.23
C GLY A 109 -3.24 12.34 -0.89
N ASP A 110 -2.85 13.19 0.08
CA ASP A 110 -2.30 12.75 1.37
C ASP A 110 -3.27 11.80 2.13
N PRO A 111 -2.90 10.53 2.35
CA PRO A 111 -3.76 9.55 3.02
C PRO A 111 -3.84 9.72 4.55
N THR A 112 -3.12 10.68 5.12
CA THR A 112 -2.97 10.81 6.59
C THR A 112 -3.93 11.81 7.22
N PHE A 113 -4.62 12.62 6.42
CA PHE A 113 -5.54 13.64 6.92
C PHE A 113 -6.70 13.01 7.69
N LEU A 114 -6.74 13.30 9.00
CA LEU A 114 -7.68 12.79 10.00
C LEU A 114 -7.79 11.28 10.08
N HIS A 115 -6.88 10.55 9.45
CA HIS A 115 -6.88 9.10 9.44
C HIS A 115 -6.62 8.56 10.87
N PRO A 116 -7.41 7.60 11.39
CA PRO A 116 -7.34 7.17 12.79
C PRO A 116 -5.96 6.70 13.29
N PHE A 117 -5.13 6.16 12.41
CA PHE A 117 -3.75 5.77 12.71
C PHE A 117 -2.78 6.96 12.85
N PHE A 118 -3.03 8.10 12.20
CA PHE A 118 -2.11 9.24 12.11
C PHE A 118 -2.55 10.43 13.00
N LYS A 119 -3.32 10.18 14.06
CA LYS A 119 -3.86 11.21 14.97
C LYS A 119 -2.80 12.11 15.61
N ALA A 120 -1.59 11.60 15.80
CA ALA A 120 -0.49 12.35 16.41
C ALA A 120 0.03 13.51 15.54
N TRP A 121 -0.30 13.53 14.24
CA TRP A 121 0.24 14.50 13.30
C TRP A 121 -0.82 15.01 12.33
N GLN A 122 -1.44 16.14 12.65
CA GLN A 122 -2.56 16.72 11.88
C GLN A 122 -2.36 18.22 11.55
N PRO A 123 -1.21 18.62 10.97
CA PRO A 123 -0.93 20.04 10.68
C PRO A 123 -1.92 20.64 9.68
N ILE A 124 -2.42 19.84 8.73
CA ILE A 124 -3.40 20.28 7.75
C ILE A 124 -4.73 20.64 8.42
N PHE A 125 -5.17 19.85 9.40
CA PHE A 125 -6.37 20.16 10.18
C PHE A 125 -6.22 21.47 10.95
N TYR A 126 -5.09 21.66 11.65
CA TYR A 126 -4.84 22.90 12.38
C TYR A 126 -4.71 24.11 11.46
N PHE A 127 -4.09 23.95 10.29
CA PHE A 127 -4.06 25.00 9.27
C PHE A 127 -5.49 25.36 8.84
N LEU A 128 -6.30 24.36 8.48
CA LEU A 128 -7.67 24.57 8.02
C LEU A 128 -8.53 25.27 9.07
N VAL A 129 -8.44 24.90 10.35
CA VAL A 129 -9.21 25.55 11.43
C VAL A 129 -8.76 27.00 11.63
N ASN A 130 -7.48 27.32 11.47
CA ASN A 130 -6.96 28.68 11.68
C ASN A 130 -6.98 29.58 10.43
N CYS A 131 -7.28 29.04 9.25
CA CYS A 131 -7.31 29.77 7.97
C CYS A 131 -8.50 30.76 7.88
N ASN A 132 -8.28 32.07 7.97
CA ASN A 132 -9.35 33.06 7.95
C ASN A 132 -9.72 33.52 6.53
N GLY A 133 -10.99 33.85 6.30
CA GLY A 133 -11.51 34.29 5.01
C GLY A 133 -12.03 33.14 4.14
N PRO A 134 -12.70 33.45 3.02
CA PRO A 134 -13.21 32.46 2.08
C PRO A 134 -12.11 31.49 1.63
N THR A 135 -12.47 30.22 1.46
CA THR A 135 -11.52 29.16 1.13
C THR A 135 -12.05 28.29 0.01
N THR A 136 -11.33 28.21 -1.10
CA THR A 136 -11.69 27.41 -2.28
C THR A 136 -10.75 26.22 -2.42
N LEU A 137 -11.30 25.01 -2.53
CA LEU A 137 -10.53 23.80 -2.85
C LEU A 137 -10.47 23.58 -4.37
N ASP A 138 -9.26 23.59 -4.92
CA ASP A 138 -8.92 23.19 -6.28
C ASP A 138 -8.87 21.67 -6.40
N LEU A 139 -9.93 21.07 -6.95
CA LEU A 139 -10.02 19.62 -7.18
C LEU A 139 -9.68 19.23 -8.63
N ASP A 140 -9.38 20.20 -9.51
CA ASP A 140 -9.17 19.98 -10.94
C ASP A 140 -7.86 19.21 -11.22
N ASN A 141 -6.98 19.09 -10.22
CA ASN A 141 -5.73 18.32 -10.31
C ASN A 141 -5.92 16.80 -10.19
N PHE A 142 -7.10 16.31 -9.75
CA PHE A 142 -7.40 14.89 -9.70
C PHE A 142 -7.87 14.37 -11.05
N GLN A 143 -7.01 13.58 -11.70
CA GLN A 143 -7.21 13.09 -13.08
C GLN A 143 -7.15 11.56 -13.15
N ASP A 144 -7.62 10.92 -12.09
CA ASP A 144 -7.71 9.47 -11.94
C ASP A 144 -9.16 9.03 -11.66
N THR A 145 -9.39 7.73 -11.55
CA THR A 145 -10.69 7.16 -11.20
C THR A 145 -10.75 6.81 -9.72
N ARG A 146 -11.96 6.78 -9.14
CA ARG A 146 -12.15 6.43 -7.73
C ARG A 146 -11.75 4.97 -7.41
N LEU A 147 -11.88 4.05 -8.36
CA LEU A 147 -11.43 2.65 -8.25
C LEU A 147 -10.30 2.39 -9.25
N GLY A 148 -9.37 1.50 -8.87
CA GLY A 148 -8.25 1.09 -9.71
C GLY A 148 -8.63 0.13 -10.85
N PRO A 149 -7.82 0.03 -11.92
CA PRO A 149 -8.08 -0.87 -13.04
C PRO A 149 -8.14 -2.34 -12.59
N GLY A 150 -9.20 -3.08 -12.94
CA GLY A 150 -9.29 -4.52 -12.65
C GLY A 150 -9.58 -4.88 -11.19
N TRP A 151 -9.93 -3.89 -10.37
CA TRP A 151 -10.56 -4.14 -9.07
C TRP A 151 -11.93 -4.81 -9.27
N ALA A 152 -12.30 -5.75 -8.40
CA ALA A 152 -13.56 -6.43 -8.54
C ALA A 152 -14.70 -5.49 -8.14
N TRP A 153 -15.80 -5.51 -8.90
CA TRP A 153 -16.91 -4.59 -8.68
C TRP A 153 -17.62 -4.84 -7.35
N ASP A 154 -17.55 -6.07 -6.84
CA ASP A 154 -18.18 -6.56 -5.62
C ASP A 154 -17.32 -6.34 -4.35
N ASP A 155 -16.08 -5.87 -4.48
CA ASP A 155 -15.20 -5.55 -3.34
C ASP A 155 -15.52 -4.18 -2.71
N TYR A 156 -16.41 -3.38 -3.30
CA TYR A 156 -16.67 -1.97 -2.95
C TYR A 156 -17.02 -1.71 -1.48
N ASN A 157 -17.49 -2.75 -0.76
CA ASN A 157 -17.92 -2.70 0.62
C ASN A 157 -16.82 -3.12 1.62
N GLU A 158 -15.70 -3.64 1.11
CA GLU A 158 -14.57 -4.07 1.91
C GLU A 158 -13.53 -2.94 2.03
N ASP A 159 -13.00 -2.73 3.24
CA ASP A 159 -12.07 -1.65 3.59
C ASP A 159 -10.82 -1.61 2.70
N TYR A 160 -10.35 -2.77 2.25
CA TYR A 160 -9.21 -2.90 1.33
C TYR A 160 -9.48 -2.37 -0.08
N SER A 161 -10.72 -2.02 -0.42
CA SER A 161 -11.13 -1.41 -1.69
C SER A 161 -11.59 0.05 -1.52
N ALA A 162 -11.10 0.75 -0.49
CA ALA A 162 -11.40 2.16 -0.29
C ALA A 162 -11.08 3.02 -1.53
N GLU A 163 -12.00 3.91 -1.89
CA GLU A 163 -11.89 4.72 -3.09
C GLU A 163 -10.75 5.74 -3.01
N ARG A 164 -10.05 5.95 -4.12
CA ARG A 164 -9.06 7.01 -4.31
C ARG A 164 -9.76 8.36 -4.46
N SER A 165 -9.16 9.41 -3.92
CA SER A 165 -9.68 10.78 -3.97
C SER A 165 -8.57 11.83 -3.87
N ALA A 166 -8.86 13.06 -4.29
CA ALA A 166 -7.92 14.18 -4.23
C ALA A 166 -7.51 14.55 -2.80
N MET A 167 -8.46 14.51 -1.86
CA MET A 167 -8.27 14.80 -0.45
C MET A 167 -8.89 13.69 0.39
N PRO A 168 -8.13 12.62 0.67
CA PRO A 168 -8.53 11.63 1.65
C PRO A 168 -8.93 12.26 2.97
N ILE A 169 -9.97 11.73 3.59
CA ILE A 169 -10.35 12.13 4.94
C ILE A 169 -10.84 10.88 5.68
N PHE A 170 -10.30 10.66 6.88
CA PHE A 170 -10.55 9.43 7.67
C PHE A 170 -10.20 8.13 6.93
N GLY A 171 -9.28 8.17 5.96
CA GLY A 171 -8.93 6.99 5.15
C GLY A 171 -10.00 6.59 4.12
N ASN A 172 -10.94 7.49 3.82
CA ASN A 172 -12.09 7.23 2.95
C ASN A 172 -12.98 6.06 3.41
N VAL A 173 -12.98 5.78 4.71
CA VAL A 173 -13.82 4.78 5.34
C VAL A 173 -14.70 5.40 6.42
N MET A 174 -15.86 4.79 6.62
CA MET A 174 -16.71 5.01 7.78
C MET A 174 -16.76 3.73 8.61
N THR A 175 -16.81 3.85 9.93
CA THR A 175 -16.94 2.68 10.82
C THR A 175 -18.40 2.47 11.18
N VAL A 176 -18.96 1.32 10.82
CA VAL A 176 -20.28 0.85 11.26
C VAL A 176 -20.14 0.03 12.54
N GLN A 177 -20.67 0.52 13.64
CA GLN A 177 -20.56 -0.09 14.96
C GLN A 177 -21.93 -0.42 15.55
N LYS A 178 -22.06 -1.58 16.19
CA LYS A 178 -23.22 -1.92 17.01
C LYS A 178 -22.91 -1.64 18.48
N LYS A 179 -23.73 -0.83 19.14
CA LYS A 179 -23.58 -0.46 20.55
C LYS A 179 -24.95 -0.24 21.19
N ASP A 180 -25.18 -0.88 22.35
CA ASP A 180 -26.43 -0.78 23.11
C ASP A 180 -27.66 -1.09 22.22
N SER A 181 -27.56 -2.14 21.39
CA SER A 181 -28.55 -2.53 20.37
C SER A 181 -28.83 -1.50 19.26
N ASN A 182 -28.05 -0.42 19.17
CA ASN A 182 -28.14 0.58 18.13
C ASN A 182 -26.97 0.50 17.16
N TRP A 183 -27.21 0.83 15.89
CA TRP A 183 -26.15 0.99 14.91
C TRP A 183 -25.71 2.45 14.87
N LEU A 184 -24.41 2.64 15.04
CA LEU A 184 -23.71 3.91 15.03
C LEU A 184 -22.74 3.93 13.84
N LEU A 185 -22.47 5.12 13.36
CA LEU A 185 -21.54 5.34 12.26
C LEU A 185 -20.55 6.43 12.66
N TYR A 186 -19.27 6.16 12.45
CA TYR A 186 -18.20 7.08 12.79
C TYR A 186 -17.40 7.46 11.53
N PRO A 187 -16.91 8.71 11.43
CA PRO A 187 -17.02 9.81 12.41
C PRO A 187 -18.35 10.59 12.35
N PHE A 188 -19.28 10.12 11.55
CA PHE A 188 -20.51 10.80 11.16
C PHE A 188 -21.64 10.58 12.18
N ASN A 189 -21.70 11.36 13.24
CA ASN A 189 -22.73 11.17 14.27
C ASN A 189 -24.14 11.69 13.88
N ASP A 190 -24.30 12.40 12.75
CA ASP A 190 -25.55 13.10 12.41
C ASP A 190 -25.83 13.08 10.89
N PHE A 191 -25.99 11.88 10.31
CA PHE A 191 -26.19 11.70 8.86
C PHE A 191 -27.49 12.29 8.30
N ASP A 192 -28.51 12.46 9.14
CA ASP A 192 -29.75 13.10 8.71
C ASP A 192 -29.48 14.53 8.22
N LYS A 193 -28.45 15.20 8.77
CA LYS A 193 -28.01 16.51 8.28
C LYS A 193 -27.51 16.50 6.83
N TRP A 194 -27.06 15.36 6.31
CA TRP A 194 -26.45 15.27 4.97
C TRP A 194 -27.35 14.56 3.96
N GLY A 195 -28.55 14.10 4.37
CA GLY A 195 -29.50 13.44 3.48
C GLY A 195 -29.06 12.05 3.00
N TRP A 196 -28.03 11.46 3.62
CA TRP A 196 -27.56 10.12 3.31
C TRP A 196 -28.39 9.13 4.13
N ASN A 197 -29.61 8.87 3.68
CA ASN A 197 -30.61 8.05 4.37
C ASN A 197 -30.00 6.75 4.92
N LEU A 198 -29.91 6.66 6.26
CA LEU A 198 -29.19 5.60 6.96
C LEU A 198 -29.95 4.27 7.08
N TYR A 199 -31.26 4.32 6.90
CA TYR A 199 -32.14 3.20 7.19
C TYR A 199 -33.19 3.08 6.11
N GLN A 200 -33.05 2.05 5.29
CA GLN A 200 -34.18 1.48 4.58
C GLN A 200 -34.43 0.08 5.16
N PRO A 201 -35.46 -0.09 5.99
CA PRO A 201 -35.89 -1.42 6.40
C PRO A 201 -36.25 -2.22 5.14
N GLY A 202 -35.54 -3.32 4.87
CA GLY A 202 -36.05 -4.38 3.98
C GLY A 202 -35.27 -4.78 2.73
N THR A 203 -34.09 -4.24 2.41
CA THR A 203 -33.42 -4.52 1.10
C THR A 203 -32.00 -5.07 1.14
N SER A 204 -31.52 -5.69 2.23
CA SER A 204 -30.34 -6.58 2.10
C SER A 204 -30.61 -7.81 1.20
N LYS A 205 -31.84 -7.96 0.70
CA LYS A 205 -32.25 -8.98 -0.27
C LYS A 205 -31.57 -8.87 -1.64
N ASP A 206 -30.92 -7.75 -1.97
CA ASP A 206 -30.34 -7.54 -3.30
C ASP A 206 -28.97 -8.20 -3.50
N ILE A 207 -28.32 -8.70 -2.43
CA ILE A 207 -27.12 -9.54 -2.54
C ILE A 207 -27.33 -10.86 -1.80
N PRO A 208 -27.72 -11.94 -2.52
CA PRO A 208 -27.83 -13.28 -1.95
C PRO A 208 -26.53 -13.69 -1.22
N GLY A 209 -26.62 -13.99 0.08
CA GLY A 209 -25.51 -14.50 0.89
C GLY A 209 -24.73 -13.46 1.72
N TYR A 210 -25.05 -12.16 1.61
CA TYR A 210 -24.43 -11.14 2.46
C TYR A 210 -25.24 -10.91 3.75
N ASN A 211 -24.61 -11.14 4.91
CA ASN A 211 -25.29 -11.13 6.20
C ASN A 211 -25.01 -9.90 7.07
N GLY A 212 -24.21 -8.92 6.65
CA GLY A 212 -23.80 -7.76 7.48
C GLY A 212 -24.27 -6.39 7.00
N PRO A 213 -23.77 -5.29 7.59
CA PRO A 213 -23.98 -3.94 7.06
C PRO A 213 -23.38 -3.80 5.66
N LEU A 214 -24.17 -3.22 4.75
CA LEU A 214 -23.86 -3.11 3.34
C LEU A 214 -24.08 -1.67 2.87
N ARG A 215 -23.08 -1.06 2.23
CA ARG A 215 -23.28 0.19 1.49
C ARG A 215 -23.97 -0.09 0.15
N SER A 216 -24.80 0.82 -0.34
CA SER A 216 -25.20 0.86 -1.75
C SER A 216 -23.96 1.02 -2.64
N ALA A 217 -23.80 0.28 -3.74
CA ALA A 217 -22.66 0.51 -4.65
C ALA A 217 -22.64 1.95 -5.22
N GLU A 218 -23.82 2.53 -5.47
CA GLU A 218 -24.00 3.81 -6.16
C GLU A 218 -24.13 5.04 -5.25
N SER A 219 -24.29 4.84 -3.93
CA SER A 219 -24.47 5.92 -2.96
C SER A 219 -23.81 5.62 -1.62
N ASN A 220 -23.85 6.56 -0.68
CA ASN A 220 -23.39 6.36 0.70
C ASN A 220 -24.48 5.82 1.64
N ALA A 221 -25.63 5.40 1.11
CA ALA A 221 -26.67 4.75 1.91
C ALA A 221 -26.18 3.40 2.46
N ILE A 222 -26.44 3.15 3.74
CA ILE A 222 -26.11 1.91 4.44
C ILE A 222 -27.39 1.10 4.69
N TYR A 223 -27.33 -0.20 4.43
CA TYR A 223 -28.40 -1.16 4.71
C TYR A 223 -27.96 -2.07 5.85
N ILE A 224 -28.78 -2.13 6.90
CA ILE A 224 -28.63 -3.06 8.01
C ILE A 224 -29.51 -4.30 7.77
N PRO A 225 -29.02 -5.53 8.06
CA PRO A 225 -29.82 -6.74 7.89
C PRO A 225 -31.11 -6.73 8.70
N VAL A 226 -32.21 -7.20 8.10
CA VAL A 226 -33.55 -7.28 8.74
C VAL A 226 -33.52 -8.21 9.96
N ASN A 227 -32.72 -9.28 9.91
CA ASN A 227 -32.48 -10.18 11.04
C ASN A 227 -31.16 -9.81 11.70
N ASP A 228 -31.17 -8.71 12.45
CA ASP A 228 -29.99 -8.21 13.15
C ASP A 228 -29.58 -9.15 14.30
N THR A 229 -28.68 -10.09 13.97
CA THR A 229 -28.10 -11.08 14.88
C THR A 229 -26.70 -10.71 15.35
N PHE A 230 -26.23 -9.50 15.01
CA PHE A 230 -24.88 -9.06 15.38
C PHE A 230 -24.81 -8.76 16.88
N PRO A 231 -23.70 -9.11 17.55
CA PRO A 231 -23.50 -8.77 18.95
C PRO A 231 -23.20 -7.28 19.12
N ASP A 232 -23.54 -6.74 20.29
CA ASP A 232 -23.01 -5.44 20.72
C ASP A 232 -21.47 -5.49 20.73
N GLY A 233 -20.84 -4.40 20.29
CA GLY A 233 -19.41 -4.31 20.04
C GLY A 233 -18.97 -4.72 18.64
N PHE A 234 -19.87 -5.25 17.79
CA PHE A 234 -19.56 -5.45 16.37
C PHE A 234 -19.11 -4.14 15.72
N SER A 235 -18.08 -4.20 14.87
CA SER A 235 -17.53 -3.05 14.16
C SER A 235 -17.01 -3.48 12.79
N LYS A 236 -17.33 -2.72 11.75
CA LYS A 236 -16.80 -2.90 10.39
C LYS A 236 -16.49 -1.55 9.76
N ASP A 237 -15.30 -1.40 9.20
CA ASP A 237 -14.97 -0.27 8.35
C ASP A 237 -15.49 -0.53 6.93
N ILE A 238 -16.21 0.45 6.38
CA ILE A 238 -16.82 0.40 5.06
C ILE A 238 -16.37 1.63 4.27
N PRO A 239 -15.81 1.46 3.06
CA PRO A 239 -15.53 2.59 2.18
C PRO A 239 -16.77 3.41 1.88
N PHE A 240 -16.65 4.73 1.97
CA PHE A 240 -17.67 5.61 1.40
C PHE A 240 -17.29 5.99 -0.03
N ARG A 241 -18.30 6.17 -0.88
CA ARG A 241 -18.17 6.75 -2.20
C ARG A 241 -17.74 8.20 -2.07
N THR A 242 -16.58 8.50 -2.64
CA THR A 242 -15.96 9.81 -2.63
C THR A 242 -16.58 10.70 -3.71
N ALA A 243 -16.78 11.97 -3.39
CA ALA A 243 -17.25 13.00 -4.32
C ALA A 243 -16.91 14.39 -3.77
N ALA A 244 -16.90 15.41 -4.64
CA ALA A 244 -16.64 16.78 -4.22
C ALA A 244 -17.63 17.26 -3.12
N PHE A 245 -18.92 16.93 -3.27
CA PHE A 245 -19.94 17.30 -2.29
C PHE A 245 -19.76 16.59 -0.95
N VAL A 246 -19.39 15.31 -0.98
CA VAL A 246 -19.07 14.53 0.22
C VAL A 246 -17.91 15.16 0.96
N LEU A 247 -16.82 15.47 0.25
CA LEU A 247 -15.65 16.14 0.83
C LEU A 247 -16.01 17.51 1.41
N HIS A 248 -16.77 18.32 0.67
CA HIS A 248 -17.22 19.63 1.11
C HIS A 248 -17.99 19.55 2.44
N ASP A 249 -18.99 18.69 2.54
CA ASP A 249 -19.82 18.56 3.75
C ASP A 249 -19.00 18.06 4.93
N MET A 250 -18.11 17.09 4.69
CA MET A 250 -17.21 16.57 5.72
C MET A 250 -16.21 17.61 6.22
N LEU A 251 -15.66 18.45 5.32
CA LEU A 251 -14.74 19.51 5.71
C LEU A 251 -15.44 20.60 6.50
N ARG A 252 -16.64 21.02 6.08
CA ARG A 252 -17.44 22.03 6.82
C ARG A 252 -17.78 21.55 8.22
N ASP A 253 -18.23 20.30 8.36
CA ASP A 253 -18.52 19.71 9.65
C ASP A 253 -17.24 19.55 10.50
N THR A 254 -16.17 19.00 9.94
CA THR A 254 -14.97 18.73 10.72
C THR A 254 -14.25 20.01 11.15
N THR A 255 -14.25 21.05 10.30
CA THR A 255 -13.57 22.33 10.60
C THR A 255 -14.49 23.38 11.23
N GLN A 256 -15.81 23.13 11.26
CA GLN A 256 -16.85 24.07 11.69
C GLN A 256 -16.84 25.39 10.88
N LYS A 257 -16.41 25.33 9.61
CA LYS A 257 -16.35 26.48 8.71
C LYS A 257 -17.50 26.47 7.72
N SER A 258 -18.16 27.61 7.57
CA SER A 258 -19.25 27.80 6.61
C SER A 258 -18.81 28.32 5.25
N ASN A 259 -17.58 28.81 5.13
CA ASN A 259 -17.05 29.54 3.96
C ASN A 259 -16.01 28.74 3.16
N ILE A 260 -16.21 27.43 3.04
CA ILE A 260 -15.41 26.54 2.20
C ILE A 260 -16.20 26.23 0.91
N SER A 261 -15.59 26.43 -0.26
CA SER A 261 -16.12 26.10 -1.59
C SER A 261 -15.19 25.10 -2.31
N THR A 262 -15.65 24.51 -3.42
CA THR A 262 -14.86 23.60 -4.28
C THR A 262 -14.90 24.07 -5.74
N SER A 263 -13.80 23.91 -6.50
CA SER A 263 -13.66 24.35 -7.90
C SER A 263 -14.57 23.60 -8.89
N SER A 264 -15.01 22.39 -8.55
CA SER A 264 -15.98 21.61 -9.31
C SER A 264 -17.39 21.87 -8.79
N THR A 265 -18.27 22.45 -9.61
CA THR A 265 -19.70 22.59 -9.30
C THR A 265 -20.42 21.24 -9.37
N PHE A 266 -21.51 21.13 -8.61
CA PHE A 266 -21.98 19.91 -7.99
C PHE A 266 -22.80 18.97 -8.90
N THR A 267 -23.14 19.38 -10.13
CA THR A 267 -23.90 18.55 -11.08
C THR A 267 -23.64 18.99 -12.53
N GLN A 268 -23.85 18.09 -13.51
CA GLN A 268 -23.87 18.45 -14.94
C GLN A 268 -24.98 19.44 -15.31
N GLU A 269 -25.93 19.73 -14.41
CA GLU A 269 -27.02 20.69 -14.62
C GLU A 269 -26.67 22.11 -14.15
N GLU A 270 -25.57 22.29 -13.41
CA GLU A 270 -25.11 23.58 -12.88
C GLU A 270 -23.75 24.00 -13.48
N GLU A 271 -23.52 23.73 -14.77
CA GLU A 271 -22.38 24.30 -15.51
C GLU A 271 -22.46 25.85 -15.65
N SER A 272 -23.57 26.47 -15.23
CA SER A 272 -23.83 27.90 -15.45
C SER A 272 -23.52 28.82 -14.27
N GLU A 273 -23.35 28.32 -13.04
CA GLU A 273 -23.02 29.15 -11.88
C GLU A 273 -21.56 28.96 -11.48
N ALA A 274 -20.71 29.78 -12.12
CA ALA A 274 -19.35 30.14 -11.75
C ALA A 274 -18.47 29.01 -11.16
N LYS A 275 -17.63 28.38 -12.01
CA LYS A 275 -16.29 28.02 -11.53
C LYS A 275 -15.73 29.27 -10.87
N GLU A 276 -15.52 29.26 -9.56
CA GLU A 276 -14.76 30.31 -8.90
C GLU A 276 -13.38 30.27 -9.55
N LEU A 277 -13.12 31.23 -10.44
CA LEU A 277 -11.95 31.22 -11.30
C LEU A 277 -10.73 31.36 -10.41
N ILE A 278 -10.06 30.24 -10.17
CA ILE A 278 -8.75 30.24 -9.51
C ILE A 278 -7.83 31.09 -10.38
N PRO A 279 -7.23 32.17 -9.85
CA PRO A 279 -6.33 32.99 -10.64
C PRO A 279 -5.23 32.14 -11.28
N GLY A 280 -4.92 32.40 -12.55
CA GLY A 280 -3.76 31.78 -13.19
C GLY A 280 -2.46 32.21 -12.50
N ASN A 281 -1.46 31.34 -12.46
CA ASN A 281 -0.11 31.61 -11.94
C ASN A 281 -0.04 31.94 -10.43
N LEU A 282 -0.77 31.22 -9.58
CA LEU A 282 -0.60 31.32 -8.13
C LEU A 282 0.73 30.71 -7.66
N ASN A 283 1.34 31.33 -6.65
CA ASN A 283 2.55 30.83 -6.00
C ASN A 283 2.19 29.89 -4.84
N TRP A 284 2.10 28.60 -5.15
CA TRP A 284 1.72 27.57 -4.19
C TRP A 284 2.82 27.27 -3.18
N GLN A 285 2.46 27.27 -1.90
CA GLN A 285 3.28 26.76 -0.81
C GLN A 285 2.80 25.37 -0.40
N THR A 286 3.73 24.44 -0.20
CA THR A 286 3.42 23.09 0.28
C THR A 286 3.45 23.04 1.80
N LEU A 287 2.33 22.66 2.40
CA LEU A 287 2.24 22.24 3.79
C LEU A 287 2.51 20.73 3.88
N TYR A 288 3.48 20.35 4.71
CA TYR A 288 3.83 18.95 4.92
C TYR A 288 3.04 18.35 6.08
N SER A 289 2.63 17.09 5.91
CA SER A 289 1.97 16.29 6.93
C SER A 289 2.94 15.23 7.47
N SER A 290 2.49 13.98 7.64
CA SER A 290 3.18 12.96 8.42
C SER A 290 4.59 12.65 7.89
N PRO A 291 5.52 12.22 8.77
CA PRO A 291 6.82 11.68 8.33
C PRO A 291 6.63 10.49 7.38
N ILE A 292 7.37 10.48 6.27
CA ILE A 292 7.17 9.48 5.19
C ILE A 292 7.34 8.04 5.71
N ASP A 293 8.34 7.81 6.56
CA ASP A 293 8.66 6.49 7.07
C ASP A 293 7.53 5.89 7.91
N THR A 294 6.78 6.73 8.64
CA THR A 294 5.62 6.30 9.44
C THR A 294 4.50 5.81 8.52
N VAL A 295 4.25 6.52 7.42
CA VAL A 295 3.22 6.17 6.43
C VAL A 295 3.61 4.91 5.67
N LEU A 296 4.85 4.83 5.19
CA LEU A 296 5.36 3.67 4.46
C LEU A 296 5.44 2.41 5.32
N ARG A 297 5.81 2.53 6.61
CA ARG A 297 5.74 1.39 7.54
C ARG A 297 4.31 0.91 7.72
N ARG A 298 3.33 1.81 7.92
CA ARG A 298 1.91 1.42 8.00
C ARG A 298 1.47 0.69 6.74
N MET A 299 1.77 1.24 5.56
CA MET A 299 1.47 0.63 4.25
C MET A 299 2.02 -0.79 4.14
N MET A 300 3.30 -0.97 4.46
CA MET A 300 3.99 -2.24 4.25
C MET A 300 3.66 -3.27 5.31
N HIS A 301 3.54 -2.86 6.58
CA HIS A 301 3.29 -3.76 7.72
C HIS A 301 1.87 -4.32 7.72
N GLN A 302 0.91 -3.44 7.44
CA GLN A 302 -0.52 -3.75 7.48
C GLN A 302 -1.07 -4.09 6.09
N SER A 303 -0.20 -4.02 5.06
CA SER A 303 -0.57 -4.26 3.68
C SER A 303 -1.69 -3.35 3.19
N ASP A 304 -1.69 -2.11 3.68
CA ASP A 304 -2.77 -1.14 3.52
C ASP A 304 -2.91 -0.72 2.05
N ASN A 305 -4.00 -1.15 1.39
CA ASN A 305 -4.24 -0.90 -0.03
C ASN A 305 -4.44 0.59 -0.29
N PHE A 306 -5.28 1.22 0.54
CA PHE A 306 -5.63 2.63 0.41
C PHE A 306 -4.39 3.53 0.43
N ILE A 307 -3.52 3.34 1.43
CA ILE A 307 -2.29 4.11 1.51
C ILE A 307 -1.41 3.87 0.28
N ALA A 308 -1.30 2.63 -0.21
CA ALA A 308 -0.48 2.35 -1.39
C ALA A 308 -0.99 3.05 -2.66
N GLU A 309 -2.30 3.08 -2.86
CA GLU A 309 -2.90 3.82 -3.97
C GLU A 309 -2.66 5.33 -3.85
N GLN A 310 -2.95 5.89 -2.68
CA GLN A 310 -2.82 7.32 -2.46
C GLN A 310 -1.38 7.79 -2.53
N MET A 311 -0.42 7.00 -2.04
CA MET A 311 0.99 7.35 -2.11
C MET A 311 1.51 7.45 -3.55
N LEU A 312 0.99 6.67 -4.51
CA LEU A 312 1.32 6.88 -5.93
C LEU A 312 0.75 8.19 -6.47
N LEU A 313 -0.46 8.58 -6.04
CA LEU A 313 -1.06 9.87 -6.40
C LEU A 313 -0.25 11.04 -5.81
N VAL A 314 0.17 10.92 -4.55
CA VAL A 314 1.07 11.89 -3.88
C VAL A 314 2.38 12.04 -4.65
N CYS A 315 3.00 10.93 -5.06
CA CYS A 315 4.21 10.97 -5.89
C CYS A 315 3.96 11.68 -7.23
N ALA A 316 2.84 11.37 -7.90
CA ALA A 316 2.45 12.05 -9.14
C ALA A 316 2.26 13.55 -8.93
N GLY A 317 1.58 13.95 -7.84
CA GLY A 317 1.33 15.35 -7.51
C GLY A 317 2.61 16.12 -7.19
N MET A 318 3.57 15.48 -6.53
CA MET A 318 4.88 16.06 -6.27
C MET A 318 5.70 16.23 -7.55
N LYS A 319 5.65 15.25 -8.46
CA LYS A 319 6.49 15.22 -9.67
C LYS A 319 5.92 16.01 -10.85
N PHE A 320 4.59 16.04 -10.99
CA PHE A 320 3.88 16.50 -12.18
C PHE A 320 2.74 17.49 -11.90
N ASP A 321 2.51 17.87 -10.64
CA ASP A 321 1.38 18.71 -10.20
C ASP A 321 -0.01 18.18 -10.62
N LEU A 322 -0.15 16.86 -10.73
CA LEU A 322 -1.42 16.18 -11.02
C LEU A 322 -1.52 14.87 -10.24
N LEU A 323 -2.72 14.47 -9.87
CA LEU A 323 -2.98 13.21 -9.17
C LEU A 323 -3.47 12.18 -10.19
N LYS A 324 -2.53 11.39 -10.74
CA LYS A 324 -2.78 10.32 -11.71
C LYS A 324 -1.70 9.25 -11.65
N GLN A 325 -2.05 8.04 -11.23
CA GLN A 325 -1.11 6.97 -10.96
C GLN A 325 -0.39 6.48 -12.23
N ASP A 326 -1.12 6.33 -13.33
CA ASP A 326 -0.56 5.83 -14.60
C ASP A 326 0.62 6.68 -15.08
N THR A 327 0.58 8.00 -14.85
CA THR A 327 1.69 8.92 -15.16
C THR A 327 2.92 8.61 -14.32
N MET A 328 2.74 8.39 -13.02
CA MET A 328 3.83 8.08 -12.10
C MET A 328 4.42 6.69 -12.36
N ILE A 329 3.56 5.69 -12.57
CA ILE A 329 3.97 4.33 -12.92
C ILE A 329 4.76 4.34 -14.23
N LYS A 330 4.25 5.00 -15.27
CA LYS A 330 4.94 5.12 -16.56
C LYS A 330 6.31 5.76 -16.40
N TRP A 331 6.40 6.87 -15.64
CA TRP A 331 7.67 7.52 -15.38
C TRP A 331 8.65 6.56 -14.69
N MET A 332 8.25 5.90 -13.60
CA MET A 332 9.11 4.94 -12.90
C MET A 332 9.64 3.84 -13.82
N LEU A 333 8.79 3.27 -14.69
CA LEU A 333 9.18 2.22 -15.62
C LEU A 333 10.08 2.71 -16.77
N ASP A 334 9.95 3.98 -17.16
CA ASP A 334 10.70 4.58 -18.27
C ASP A 334 11.97 5.32 -17.82
N SER A 335 12.12 5.65 -16.53
CA SER A 335 13.29 6.36 -16.00
C SER A 335 14.11 5.53 -15.02
N THR A 336 13.47 4.96 -13.99
CA THR A 336 14.15 4.48 -12.79
C THR A 336 14.25 2.97 -12.73
N LEU A 337 13.31 2.26 -13.35
CA LEU A 337 13.21 0.79 -13.38
C LEU A 337 13.55 0.20 -14.76
N THR A 338 14.32 0.92 -15.57
CA THR A 338 14.69 0.54 -16.94
C THR A 338 15.61 -0.68 -17.01
N THR A 339 16.31 -0.98 -15.92
CA THR A 339 17.24 -2.11 -15.80
C THR A 339 16.59 -3.40 -15.31
N LEU A 340 15.28 -3.39 -15.05
CA LEU A 340 14.58 -4.61 -14.65
C LEU A 340 14.68 -5.67 -15.77
N PRO A 341 14.96 -6.94 -15.41
CA PRO A 341 15.20 -8.00 -16.39
C PRO A 341 13.95 -8.30 -17.22
N GLN A 342 12.76 -8.15 -16.63
CA GLN A 342 11.48 -8.15 -17.33
C GLN A 342 10.65 -6.93 -16.91
N ARG A 343 10.16 -6.18 -17.89
CA ARG A 343 9.35 -4.99 -17.64
C ARG A 343 7.97 -5.40 -17.10
N PRO A 344 7.60 -5.03 -15.86
CA PRO A 344 6.30 -5.41 -15.30
C PRO A 344 5.14 -4.73 -16.04
N ARG A 345 3.97 -5.38 -16.03
CA ARG A 345 2.69 -4.69 -16.22
C ARG A 345 2.25 -4.23 -14.83
N TRP A 346 2.38 -2.93 -14.57
CA TRP A 346 2.03 -2.33 -13.29
C TRP A 346 0.89 -1.34 -13.52
N VAL A 347 -0.23 -1.49 -12.78
CA VAL A 347 -1.46 -0.71 -13.03
C VAL A 347 -2.12 -0.12 -11.78
N ASP A 348 -1.68 -0.48 -10.58
CA ASP A 348 -2.18 0.09 -9.32
C ASP A 348 -1.10 0.07 -8.23
N GLY A 349 -1.28 0.82 -7.14
CA GLY A 349 -0.28 0.90 -6.07
C GLY A 349 -0.31 -0.29 -5.10
N SER A 350 -1.48 -0.90 -4.92
CA SER A 350 -1.73 -1.87 -3.87
C SER A 350 -1.48 -3.32 -4.29
N GLY A 351 -1.61 -3.63 -5.58
CA GLY A 351 -1.64 -5.00 -6.07
C GLY A 351 -2.99 -5.69 -5.92
N LEU A 352 -4.08 -4.95 -5.66
CA LEU A 352 -5.44 -5.50 -5.66
C LEU A 352 -5.87 -5.88 -7.09
N SER A 353 -5.41 -5.13 -8.09
CA SER A 353 -5.65 -5.43 -9.49
C SER A 353 -5.03 -6.76 -9.91
N ARG A 354 -5.88 -7.62 -10.50
CA ARG A 354 -5.45 -8.85 -11.16
C ARG A 354 -4.67 -8.61 -12.46
N TYR A 355 -4.66 -7.38 -12.99
CA TYR A 355 -3.94 -7.04 -14.20
C TYR A 355 -2.44 -6.79 -13.98
N ASN A 356 -2.02 -6.63 -12.72
CA ASN A 356 -0.60 -6.56 -12.40
C ASN A 356 0.10 -7.87 -12.78
N LEU A 357 1.23 -7.76 -13.47
CA LEU A 357 2.10 -8.87 -13.82
C LEU A 357 3.54 -8.49 -13.52
N MET A 358 4.18 -9.26 -12.66
CA MET A 358 5.58 -9.09 -12.27
C MET A 358 6.28 -10.45 -12.25
N THR A 359 7.59 -10.45 -12.43
CA THR A 359 8.41 -11.66 -12.36
C THR A 359 9.16 -11.74 -11.03
N PRO A 360 9.47 -12.93 -10.51
CA PRO A 360 10.29 -13.07 -9.31
C PRO A 360 11.65 -12.36 -9.42
N GLN A 361 12.28 -12.39 -10.61
CA GLN A 361 13.53 -11.68 -10.87
C GLN A 361 13.36 -10.17 -10.76
N SER A 362 12.32 -9.60 -11.39
CA SER A 362 12.11 -8.15 -11.33
C SER A 362 11.79 -7.67 -9.91
N ILE A 363 11.02 -8.42 -9.12
CA ILE A 363 10.82 -8.09 -7.69
C ILE A 363 12.14 -8.14 -6.91
N ALA A 364 12.95 -9.19 -7.12
CA ALA A 364 14.25 -9.30 -6.45
C ALA A 364 15.19 -8.14 -6.82
N GLN A 365 15.14 -7.64 -8.05
CA GLN A 365 15.92 -6.48 -8.49
C GLN A 365 15.42 -5.15 -7.88
N VAL A 366 14.10 -4.97 -7.70
CA VAL A 366 13.59 -3.80 -6.97
C VAL A 366 14.02 -3.84 -5.50
N LEU A 367 14.00 -5.02 -4.86
CA LEU A 367 14.54 -5.21 -3.51
C LEU A 367 16.05 -4.93 -3.45
N LEU A 368 16.81 -5.34 -4.47
CA LEU A 368 18.24 -5.04 -4.56
C LEU A 368 18.48 -3.52 -4.64
N LYS A 369 17.75 -2.81 -5.51
CA LYS A 369 17.81 -1.34 -5.59
C LYS A 369 17.51 -0.68 -4.24
N LEU A 370 16.46 -1.12 -3.54
CA LEU A 370 16.15 -0.62 -2.19
C LEU A 370 17.31 -0.85 -1.22
N TRP A 371 17.94 -2.02 -1.28
CA TRP A 371 19.06 -2.38 -0.42
C TRP A 371 20.33 -1.57 -0.72
N GLU A 372 20.59 -1.24 -1.99
CA GLU A 372 21.76 -0.48 -2.42
C GLU A 372 21.63 1.03 -2.16
N GLU A 373 20.42 1.57 -2.22
CA GLU A 373 20.18 3.01 -2.17
C GLU A 373 19.80 3.55 -0.79
N GLN A 374 19.46 2.67 0.15
CA GLN A 374 18.98 3.05 1.47
C GLN A 374 19.76 2.36 2.58
N PRO A 375 19.90 2.97 3.76
CA PRO A 375 20.49 2.30 4.92
C PRO A 375 19.77 0.98 5.21
N HIS A 376 20.51 -0.11 5.36
CA HIS A 376 19.94 -1.46 5.49
C HIS A 376 18.92 -1.56 6.64
N GLU A 377 19.20 -0.93 7.80
CA GLU A 377 18.27 -0.90 8.93
C GLU A 377 16.95 -0.18 8.61
N ARG A 378 17.03 0.92 7.85
CA ARG A 378 15.84 1.64 7.36
C ARG A 378 15.01 0.76 6.44
N VAL A 379 15.67 0.08 5.49
CA VAL A 379 15.03 -0.86 4.57
C VAL A 379 14.31 -1.96 5.34
N LEU A 380 15.01 -2.67 6.22
CA LEU A 380 14.43 -3.75 7.02
C LEU A 380 13.24 -3.27 7.86
N SER A 381 13.28 -2.02 8.37
CA SER A 381 12.18 -1.44 9.14
C SER A 381 10.86 -1.32 8.35
N PHE A 382 10.92 -1.19 7.03
CA PHE A 382 9.72 -1.13 6.19
C PHE A 382 9.03 -2.48 6.05
N PHE A 383 9.75 -3.59 6.20
CA PHE A 383 9.19 -4.91 5.96
C PHE A 383 8.72 -5.55 7.29
N PRO A 384 7.55 -6.20 7.30
CA PRO A 384 7.16 -7.08 8.40
C PRO A 384 8.25 -8.08 8.77
N ALA A 385 8.61 -8.13 10.05
CA ALA A 385 9.52 -9.14 10.60
C ALA A 385 8.74 -10.39 11.03
N ALA A 386 9.12 -11.56 10.49
CA ALA A 386 8.51 -12.85 10.79
C ALA A 386 8.52 -13.17 12.29
N GLY A 387 7.38 -13.65 12.80
CA GLY A 387 7.23 -13.94 14.24
C GLY A 387 7.02 -12.72 15.14
N VAL A 388 7.00 -11.50 14.58
CA VAL A 388 6.99 -10.27 15.39
C VAL A 388 5.92 -9.28 14.95
N SER A 389 5.77 -9.03 13.64
CA SER A 389 4.98 -7.89 13.17
C SER A 389 4.28 -8.13 11.84
N GLY A 390 3.19 -7.39 11.65
CA GLY A 390 2.43 -7.37 10.40
C GLY A 390 1.92 -8.74 9.96
N THR A 391 1.72 -8.87 8.65
CA THR A 391 1.11 -10.07 8.03
C THR A 391 1.92 -11.38 8.13
N VAL A 392 3.10 -11.37 8.74
CA VAL A 392 3.96 -12.54 8.97
C VAL A 392 4.19 -12.81 10.46
N SER A 393 3.44 -12.16 11.36
CA SER A 393 3.58 -12.37 12.82
C SER A 393 3.41 -13.83 13.23
N ASP A 394 2.58 -14.58 12.50
CA ASP A 394 2.23 -15.97 12.84
C ASP A 394 2.94 -17.01 11.97
N TYR A 395 3.82 -16.58 11.05
CA TYR A 395 4.48 -17.44 10.06
C TYR A 395 5.99 -17.20 10.00
N TYR A 396 6.72 -18.16 9.43
CA TYR A 396 8.16 -18.06 9.17
C TYR A 396 9.01 -17.79 10.42
N VAL A 397 8.51 -18.20 11.59
CA VAL A 397 9.16 -17.99 12.88
C VAL A 397 10.38 -18.90 12.98
N GLY A 398 11.55 -18.33 13.26
CA GLY A 398 12.76 -19.12 13.46
C GLY A 398 12.61 -20.07 14.65
N LYS A 399 13.25 -21.24 14.60
CA LYS A 399 13.23 -22.21 15.71
C LYS A 399 13.77 -21.63 17.02
N ASP A 400 14.68 -20.67 16.93
CA ASP A 400 15.25 -19.91 18.04
C ASP A 400 14.44 -18.65 18.41
N LYS A 401 13.30 -18.42 17.73
CA LYS A 401 12.43 -17.25 17.84
C LYS A 401 13.11 -15.92 17.50
N ILE A 402 14.26 -15.96 16.84
CA ILE A 402 14.94 -14.77 16.34
C ILE A 402 14.39 -14.45 14.94
N PRO A 403 13.89 -13.23 14.69
CA PRO A 403 13.41 -12.84 13.37
C PRO A 403 14.54 -12.87 12.36
N PHE A 404 14.34 -13.59 11.26
CA PHE A 404 15.33 -13.75 10.21
C PHE A 404 14.76 -13.51 8.80
N VAL A 405 13.44 -13.31 8.70
CA VAL A 405 12.74 -12.98 7.46
C VAL A 405 12.06 -11.64 7.62
N PHE A 406 12.37 -10.71 6.71
CA PHE A 406 11.77 -9.38 6.61
C PHE A 406 11.15 -9.26 5.23
N ALA A 407 9.85 -9.49 5.13
CA ALA A 407 9.22 -9.73 3.84
C ALA A 407 7.81 -9.18 3.71
N LYS A 408 7.47 -8.81 2.47
CA LYS A 408 6.11 -8.45 2.10
C LYS A 408 5.38 -9.71 1.61
N THR A 409 4.17 -9.88 2.12
CA THR A 409 3.22 -10.92 1.69
C THR A 409 2.34 -10.40 0.55
N GLY A 410 1.83 -11.32 -0.27
CA GLY A 410 0.74 -11.08 -1.19
C GLY A 410 -0.22 -12.25 -1.20
N GLY A 411 -1.52 -12.00 -1.07
CA GLY A 411 -2.54 -13.05 -1.05
C GLY A 411 -3.85 -12.57 -1.68
N MET A 412 -4.44 -13.43 -2.52
CA MET A 412 -5.77 -13.30 -3.10
C MET A 412 -6.20 -14.68 -3.60
N GLY A 413 -7.46 -14.85 -4.04
CA GLY A 413 -7.93 -16.13 -4.57
C GLY A 413 -7.03 -16.68 -5.67
N GLY A 414 -6.37 -17.82 -5.41
CA GLY A 414 -5.43 -18.51 -6.30
C GLY A 414 -4.02 -17.93 -6.34
N VAL A 415 -3.66 -16.98 -5.46
CA VAL A 415 -2.37 -16.28 -5.47
C VAL A 415 -1.78 -16.22 -4.06
N GLN A 416 -0.49 -16.56 -3.94
CA GLN A 416 0.30 -16.46 -2.72
C GLN A 416 1.73 -16.08 -3.08
N CYS A 417 2.17 -14.91 -2.62
CA CYS A 417 3.52 -14.41 -2.83
C CYS A 417 4.19 -14.05 -1.50
N LEU A 418 5.53 -14.12 -1.47
CA LEU A 418 6.36 -13.68 -0.36
C LEU A 418 7.72 -13.24 -0.91
N SER A 419 8.07 -11.97 -0.74
CA SER A 419 9.37 -11.44 -1.21
C SER A 419 9.98 -10.49 -0.20
N GLY A 420 11.29 -10.55 -0.04
CA GLY A 420 12.01 -9.72 0.93
C GLY A 420 13.42 -10.19 1.20
N TYR A 421 13.86 -9.96 2.43
CA TYR A 421 15.22 -10.22 2.90
C TYR A 421 15.25 -11.38 3.89
N LEU A 422 16.30 -12.19 3.78
CA LEU A 422 16.60 -13.33 4.64
C LEU A 422 17.96 -13.10 5.32
N LEU A 423 18.01 -13.13 6.65
CA LEU A 423 19.23 -13.02 7.44
C LEU A 423 19.73 -14.41 7.83
N CYS A 424 20.83 -14.85 7.23
CA CYS A 424 21.45 -16.14 7.51
C CYS A 424 22.24 -16.13 8.82
N LYS A 425 22.43 -17.30 9.44
CA LYS A 425 23.23 -17.42 10.68
C LYS A 425 24.71 -17.08 10.46
N SER A 426 25.20 -17.21 9.24
CA SER A 426 26.54 -16.77 8.85
C SER A 426 26.72 -15.23 8.91
N GLY A 427 25.62 -14.47 9.05
CA GLY A 427 25.60 -13.01 8.91
C GLY A 427 25.34 -12.54 7.48
N LYS A 428 25.26 -13.47 6.51
CA LYS A 428 24.92 -13.16 5.13
C LYS A 428 23.46 -12.71 5.02
N VAL A 429 23.19 -11.73 4.16
CA VAL A 429 21.83 -11.36 3.76
C VAL A 429 21.56 -11.91 2.37
N LEU A 430 20.36 -12.44 2.16
CA LEU A 430 19.88 -12.87 0.86
C LEU A 430 18.57 -12.15 0.52
N ILE A 431 18.36 -11.89 -0.76
CA ILE A 431 17.09 -11.40 -1.31
C ILE A 431 16.36 -12.56 -1.94
N PHE A 432 15.07 -12.71 -1.66
CA PHE A 432 14.26 -13.78 -2.23
C PHE A 432 12.91 -13.29 -2.72
N SER A 433 12.33 -14.03 -3.66
CA SER A 433 10.97 -13.82 -4.15
C SER A 433 10.32 -15.15 -4.48
N PHE A 434 9.29 -15.53 -3.72
CA PHE A 434 8.39 -16.64 -4.02
C PHE A 434 7.09 -16.10 -4.61
N MET A 435 6.65 -16.69 -5.72
CA MET A 435 5.36 -16.38 -6.35
C MET A 435 4.65 -17.67 -6.72
N HIS A 436 3.46 -17.89 -6.15
CA HIS A 436 2.60 -19.02 -6.44
C HIS A 436 1.26 -18.50 -6.98
N ASN A 437 0.87 -18.94 -8.17
CA ASN A 437 -0.41 -18.62 -8.81
C ASN A 437 -1.16 -19.89 -9.19
N ASN A 438 -2.45 -19.74 -9.52
CA ASN A 438 -3.30 -20.76 -10.12
C ASN A 438 -3.47 -22.04 -9.28
N PHE A 439 -3.31 -21.96 -7.95
CA PHE A 439 -3.64 -23.08 -7.06
C PHE A 439 -5.09 -23.01 -6.57
N LEU A 440 -5.63 -24.16 -6.18
CA LEU A 440 -6.97 -24.28 -5.60
C LEU A 440 -6.88 -24.47 -4.08
N GLY A 441 -7.86 -23.92 -3.36
CA GLY A 441 -7.98 -24.12 -1.91
C GLY A 441 -7.01 -23.28 -1.09
N SER A 442 -6.57 -23.83 0.05
CA SER A 442 -5.79 -23.10 1.06
C SER A 442 -4.35 -22.84 0.60
N SER A 443 -3.83 -21.63 0.87
CA SER A 443 -2.41 -21.30 0.68
C SER A 443 -1.52 -21.79 1.83
N LYS A 444 -2.08 -22.34 2.90
CA LYS A 444 -1.33 -22.78 4.09
C LYS A 444 -0.20 -23.78 3.76
N PRO A 445 -0.40 -24.83 2.95
CA PRO A 445 0.69 -25.73 2.60
C PRO A 445 1.85 -25.03 1.88
N LEU A 446 1.55 -24.07 1.00
CA LEU A 446 2.58 -23.27 0.31
C LEU A 446 3.40 -22.46 1.32
N LYS A 447 2.74 -21.83 2.30
CA LYS A 447 3.41 -21.07 3.36
C LYS A 447 4.32 -21.94 4.22
N GLU A 448 3.85 -23.13 4.61
CA GLU A 448 4.64 -24.08 5.40
C GLU A 448 5.88 -24.58 4.63
N GLU A 449 5.74 -24.87 3.34
CA GLU A 449 6.87 -25.27 2.51
C GLU A 449 7.86 -24.13 2.27
N MET A 450 7.38 -22.89 2.06
CA MET A 450 8.23 -21.70 2.03
C MET A 450 8.99 -21.53 3.35
N GLN A 451 8.33 -21.72 4.50
CA GLN A 451 9.01 -21.65 5.81
C GLN A 451 10.12 -22.69 5.93
N ARG A 452 9.86 -23.95 5.56
CA ARG A 452 10.87 -25.02 5.58
C ARG A 452 12.11 -24.63 4.76
N LEU A 453 11.90 -24.11 3.55
CA LEU A 453 12.98 -23.69 2.66
C LEU A 453 13.73 -22.45 3.17
N LEU A 454 13.02 -21.45 3.71
CA LEU A 454 13.64 -20.26 4.29
C LEU A 454 14.51 -20.60 5.50
N GLU A 455 14.04 -21.48 6.38
CA GLU A 455 14.86 -22.00 7.49
C GLU A 455 16.10 -22.72 6.98
N GLN A 456 15.96 -23.57 5.96
CA GLN A 456 17.11 -24.26 5.37
C GLN A 456 18.13 -23.28 4.78
N MET A 457 17.67 -22.27 4.04
CA MET A 457 18.54 -21.23 3.49
C MET A 457 19.25 -20.43 4.59
N ARG A 458 18.57 -20.16 5.71
CA ARG A 458 19.14 -19.47 6.88
C ARG A 458 20.34 -20.22 7.49
N GLU A 459 20.29 -21.55 7.50
CA GLU A 459 21.32 -22.41 8.10
C GLU A 459 22.47 -22.75 7.13
N GLU A 460 22.15 -22.92 5.83
CA GLU A 460 23.10 -23.49 4.87
C GLU A 460 23.97 -22.45 4.15
N PHE A 461 23.49 -21.21 3.99
CA PHE A 461 24.24 -20.03 3.54
C PHE A 461 24.77 -19.23 4.74
#